data_AF-A0AAN0NJC2-F1
#
_entry.id   AF-A0AAN0NJC2-F1
#
_cell.length_a   1.000
_cell.length_b   1.000
_cell.length_c   1.000
_cell.angle_alpha   90.00
_cell.angle_beta   90.00
_cell.angle_gamma   90.00
#
_symmetry.space_group_name_H-M   'P 1'
#
loop_
_entity.id
_entity.type
_entity.pdbx_description
1 polymer ?
#
loop_
_entity_poly.entity_id
_entity_poly.type
_entity_poly.pdbx_seq_one_letter_code
_entity_poly.pdbx_strand_id
1 'polypeptide(L)'
;MRPLIRRFCAVLTLCWLAACAAPFDPAEELTADIPTRAVVAGVPLIQQADFYCGPASIAMVMQWAGADVTQADIAALSFSPGARGTYLADMIGAARRQGQFAVELSTFDALLAEVSAGHPVIVFQNLGLGVAPVWHYGVVTGYDLQSDQIFLNSGERDQMVMPFDLFARTWRRGNQWGLVILPPDQLPATATEAAALSAAAALERVKVYDAAETAYQTGAGRWPESWLWQFGLGNVRYAMGDMRGAERALLAAGRLAPDIPEIGANLATVRAALAGKGS
;
A
#
# COMPACT_ATOMS: atom_id res chain seq x y z
N MET A 1 -9.48 1.79 60.26
CA MET A 1 -8.95 2.59 59.13
C MET A 1 -8.11 1.79 58.13
N ARG A 2 -7.14 0.95 58.55
CA ARG A 2 -6.31 0.15 57.63
C ARG A 2 -7.03 -0.86 56.70
N PRO A 3 -8.11 -1.56 57.11
CA PRO A 3 -8.80 -2.51 56.21
C PRO A 3 -9.71 -1.85 55.16
N LEU A 4 -10.22 -0.63 55.42
CA LEU A 4 -10.99 0.13 54.43
C LEU A 4 -10.11 0.63 53.28
N ILE A 5 -8.90 1.11 53.59
CA ILE A 5 -7.94 1.59 52.59
C ILE A 5 -7.50 0.44 51.66
N ARG A 6 -7.29 -0.76 52.21
CA ARG A 6 -6.91 -1.95 51.43
C ARG A 6 -8.01 -2.42 50.47
N ARG A 7 -9.28 -2.33 50.89
CA ARG A 7 -10.43 -2.63 50.02
C ARG A 7 -10.63 -1.56 48.94
N PHE A 8 -10.38 -0.29 49.26
CA PHE A 8 -10.45 0.81 48.28
C PHE A 8 -9.35 0.69 47.21
N CYS A 9 -8.11 0.34 47.60
CA CYS A 9 -7.02 0.09 46.65
C CYS A 9 -7.26 -1.13 45.75
N ALA A 10 -7.90 -2.19 46.26
CA ALA A 10 -8.26 -3.39 45.47
C ALA A 10 -9.38 -3.11 44.46
N VAL A 11 -10.38 -2.27 44.82
CA VAL A 11 -11.45 -1.86 43.90
C VAL A 11 -10.92 -0.88 42.84
N LEU A 12 -10.04 0.05 43.21
CA LEU A 12 -9.37 0.94 42.24
C LEU A 12 -8.48 0.17 41.26
N THR A 13 -7.77 -0.88 41.69
CA THR A 13 -6.98 -1.72 40.77
C THR A 13 -7.84 -2.60 39.87
N LEU A 14 -9.01 -3.08 40.34
CA LEU A 14 -9.97 -3.76 39.47
C LEU A 14 -10.64 -2.81 38.46
N CYS A 15 -10.96 -1.58 38.84
CA CYS A 15 -11.54 -0.59 37.92
C CYS A 15 -10.54 -0.09 36.87
N TRP A 16 -9.24 -0.06 37.18
CA TRP A 16 -8.19 0.28 36.20
C TRP A 16 -7.93 -0.85 35.19
N LEU A 17 -8.25 -2.11 35.53
CA LEU A 17 -8.19 -3.25 34.60
C LEU A 17 -9.46 -3.41 33.76
N ALA A 18 -10.53 -2.68 34.09
CA ALA A 18 -11.76 -2.59 33.32
C ALA A 18 -11.77 -1.40 32.34
N ALA A 19 -10.60 -0.97 31.86
CA ALA A 19 -10.51 -0.25 30.59
C ALA A 19 -10.91 -1.25 29.49
N CYS A 20 -12.22 -1.48 29.36
CA CYS A 20 -12.81 -2.24 28.28
C CYS A 20 -12.32 -1.58 26.99
N ALA A 21 -11.45 -2.28 26.26
CA ALA A 21 -11.27 -1.96 24.85
C ALA A 21 -12.68 -1.95 24.24
N ALA A 22 -13.07 -0.81 23.65
CA ALA A 22 -14.36 -0.71 22.98
C ALA A 22 -14.54 -1.93 22.05
N PRO A 23 -15.73 -2.55 22.01
CA PRO A 23 -16.01 -3.59 21.03
C PRO A 23 -15.70 -3.05 19.63
N PHE A 24 -15.04 -3.86 18.81
CA PHE A 24 -14.89 -3.52 17.40
C PHE A 24 -16.25 -3.76 16.74
N ASP A 25 -16.89 -2.70 16.25
CA ASP A 25 -18.12 -2.80 15.47
C ASP A 25 -17.78 -2.53 13.99
N PRO A 26 -17.83 -3.56 13.13
CA PRO A 26 -17.60 -3.38 11.69
C PRO A 26 -18.52 -2.33 11.06
N ALA A 27 -19.76 -2.18 11.56
CA ALA A 27 -20.72 -1.23 11.02
C ALA A 27 -20.38 0.23 11.35
N GLU A 28 -19.66 0.48 12.45
CA GLU A 28 -19.15 1.82 12.79
C GLU A 28 -17.87 2.17 12.00
N GLU A 29 -17.11 1.16 11.59
CA GLU A 29 -15.85 1.31 10.87
C GLU A 29 -16.05 1.48 9.36
N LEU A 30 -17.16 0.96 8.80
CA LEU A 30 -17.44 1.00 7.37
C LEU A 30 -18.15 2.31 6.97
N THR A 31 -17.56 3.02 6.01
CA THR A 31 -18.18 4.21 5.39
C THR A 31 -18.46 4.02 3.91
N ALA A 32 -17.78 3.05 3.28
CA ALA A 32 -17.98 2.70 1.89
C ALA A 32 -19.18 1.74 1.71
N ASP A 33 -19.98 1.97 0.66
CA ASP A 33 -21.00 1.03 0.20
C ASP A 33 -20.33 -0.10 -0.58
N ILE A 34 -20.09 -1.23 0.12
CA ILE A 34 -19.38 -2.40 -0.40
C ILE A 34 -20.28 -3.64 -0.38
N PRO A 35 -20.05 -4.63 -1.27
CA PRO A 35 -20.76 -5.90 -1.23
C PRO A 35 -20.67 -6.59 0.14
N THR A 36 -21.68 -7.38 0.51
CA THR A 36 -21.64 -8.11 1.80
C THR A 36 -20.57 -9.19 1.87
N ARG A 37 -19.98 -9.57 0.74
CA ARG A 37 -18.89 -10.54 0.63
C ARG A 37 -18.07 -10.25 -0.62
N ALA A 38 -16.75 -10.33 -0.50
CA ALA A 38 -15.85 -10.26 -1.64
C ALA A 38 -14.69 -11.26 -1.48
N VAL A 39 -14.19 -11.77 -2.60
CA VAL A 39 -13.00 -12.62 -2.66
C VAL A 39 -12.18 -12.23 -3.89
N VAL A 40 -10.89 -11.99 -3.67
CA VAL A 40 -9.90 -11.76 -4.71
C VAL A 40 -9.47 -13.11 -5.26
N ALA A 41 -9.83 -13.39 -6.51
CA ALA A 41 -9.46 -14.63 -7.17
C ALA A 41 -7.99 -14.60 -7.65
N GLY A 42 -7.38 -15.78 -7.71
CA GLY A 42 -6.08 -15.98 -8.38
C GLY A 42 -4.85 -15.53 -7.60
N VAL A 43 -4.97 -15.16 -6.32
CA VAL A 43 -3.81 -14.86 -5.47
C VAL A 43 -3.09 -16.18 -5.16
N PRO A 44 -1.85 -16.40 -5.67
CA PRO A 44 -1.15 -17.65 -5.41
C PRO A 44 -0.81 -17.77 -3.94
N LEU A 45 -0.71 -18.99 -3.44
CA LEU A 45 -0.18 -19.27 -2.11
C LEU A 45 1.29 -19.70 -2.24
N ILE A 46 2.18 -18.93 -1.62
CA ILE A 46 3.60 -19.28 -1.48
C ILE A 46 3.83 -19.78 -0.06
N GLN A 47 3.87 -21.11 0.10
CA GLN A 47 4.22 -21.76 1.37
C GLN A 47 5.69 -21.53 1.71
N GLN A 48 6.00 -21.37 3.00
CA GLN A 48 7.28 -20.81 3.42
C GLN A 48 7.70 -21.28 4.81
N ALA A 49 9.02 -21.35 5.03
CA ALA A 49 9.64 -21.54 6.33
C ALA A 49 9.65 -20.24 7.16
N ASP A 50 9.96 -20.35 8.46
CA ASP A 50 10.05 -19.22 9.40
C ASP A 50 10.89 -18.04 8.87
N PHE A 51 10.51 -16.81 9.21
CA PHE A 51 11.17 -15.52 8.88
C PHE A 51 10.98 -14.94 7.47
N TYR A 52 10.29 -15.63 6.55
CA TYR A 52 10.10 -15.13 5.18
C TYR A 52 8.71 -14.54 4.87
N CYS A 53 7.87 -14.32 5.90
CA CYS A 53 6.48 -13.91 5.72
C CYS A 53 6.31 -12.62 4.90
N GLY A 54 7.24 -11.66 5.01
CA GLY A 54 7.28 -10.45 4.20
C GLY A 54 7.53 -10.72 2.71
N PRO A 55 8.70 -11.28 2.34
CA PRO A 55 9.02 -11.61 0.95
C PRO A 55 7.96 -12.47 0.25
N ALA A 56 7.40 -13.46 0.95
CA ALA A 56 6.33 -14.28 0.39
C ALA A 56 5.04 -13.49 0.16
N SER A 57 4.64 -12.61 1.08
CA SER A 57 3.43 -11.79 0.92
C SER A 57 3.54 -10.86 -0.29
N ILE A 58 4.72 -10.25 -0.49
CA ILE A 58 4.99 -9.44 -1.68
C ILE A 58 4.96 -10.30 -2.93
N ALA A 59 5.67 -11.44 -2.94
CA ALA A 59 5.72 -12.30 -4.11
C ALA A 59 4.31 -12.79 -4.50
N MET A 60 3.46 -13.14 -3.54
CA MET A 60 2.06 -13.51 -3.80
C MET A 60 1.28 -12.39 -4.49
N VAL A 61 1.34 -11.17 -3.96
CA VAL A 61 0.61 -10.02 -4.53
C VAL A 61 1.20 -9.58 -5.87
N MET A 62 2.52 -9.61 -6.03
CA MET A 62 3.18 -9.24 -7.28
C MET A 62 2.93 -10.26 -8.39
N GLN A 63 2.95 -11.56 -8.08
CA GLN A 63 2.55 -12.60 -9.04
C GLN A 63 1.08 -12.47 -9.43
N TRP A 64 0.20 -12.17 -8.45
CA TRP A 64 -1.20 -11.86 -8.74
C TRP A 64 -1.35 -10.64 -9.67
N ALA A 65 -0.52 -9.61 -9.46
CA ALA A 65 -0.43 -8.44 -10.33
C ALA A 65 0.24 -8.72 -11.70
N GLY A 66 0.63 -9.97 -11.98
CA GLY A 66 1.22 -10.36 -13.27
C GLY A 66 2.73 -10.19 -13.37
N ALA A 67 3.44 -9.89 -12.27
CA ALA A 67 4.89 -9.85 -12.25
C ALA A 67 5.49 -11.27 -12.15
N ASP A 68 6.51 -11.55 -12.96
CA ASP A 68 7.29 -12.78 -12.87
C ASP A 68 8.40 -12.63 -11.83
N VAL A 69 8.05 -12.82 -10.55
CA VAL A 69 8.98 -12.72 -9.42
C VAL A 69 8.85 -13.92 -8.50
N THR A 70 9.97 -14.41 -7.97
CA THR A 70 9.98 -15.44 -6.93
C THR A 70 10.12 -14.82 -5.54
N GLN A 71 9.80 -15.59 -4.50
CA GLN A 71 10.09 -15.20 -3.11
C GLN A 71 11.58 -14.90 -2.90
N ALA A 72 12.47 -15.63 -3.58
CA ALA A 72 13.92 -15.44 -3.48
C ALA A 72 14.34 -14.09 -4.09
N ASP A 73 13.76 -13.70 -5.23
CA ASP A 73 14.02 -12.40 -5.86
C ASP A 73 13.60 -11.26 -4.92
N ILE A 74 12.44 -11.40 -4.28
CA ILE A 74 11.97 -10.40 -3.31
C ILE A 74 12.82 -10.38 -2.06
N ALA A 75 13.19 -11.55 -1.51
CA ALA A 75 14.03 -11.63 -0.32
C ALA A 75 15.39 -10.94 -0.55
N ALA A 76 15.98 -11.08 -1.74
CA ALA A 76 17.22 -10.37 -2.09
C ALA A 76 17.06 -8.83 -2.08
N LEU A 77 15.83 -8.33 -2.30
CA LEU A 77 15.52 -6.90 -2.31
C LEU A 77 15.00 -6.39 -0.95
N SER A 78 14.41 -7.24 -0.12
CA SER A 78 13.69 -6.84 1.09
C SER A 78 14.25 -7.40 2.39
N PHE A 79 15.35 -8.16 2.33
CA PHE A 79 16.02 -8.70 3.51
C PHE A 79 17.28 -7.87 3.85
N SER A 80 17.25 -7.23 5.01
CA SER A 80 18.39 -6.50 5.56
C SER A 80 19.22 -7.43 6.47
N PRO A 81 20.57 -7.54 6.30
CA PRO A 81 21.41 -8.35 7.19
C PRO A 81 21.23 -7.96 8.67
N GLY A 82 20.88 -8.93 9.51
CA GLY A 82 20.62 -8.73 10.94
C GLY A 82 19.15 -8.49 11.31
N ALA A 83 18.27 -8.32 10.32
CA ALA A 83 16.84 -8.27 10.56
C ALA A 83 16.30 -9.69 10.81
N ARG A 84 15.50 -9.88 11.87
CA ARG A 84 14.73 -11.13 12.12
C ARG A 84 13.40 -11.13 11.36
N GLY A 85 13.37 -10.53 10.17
CA GLY A 85 12.19 -10.30 9.33
C GLY A 85 12.39 -9.15 8.34
N THR A 86 11.34 -8.75 7.62
CA THR A 86 11.39 -7.63 6.65
C THR A 86 10.74 -6.37 7.22
N TYR A 87 11.41 -5.22 7.08
CA TYR A 87 10.89 -3.92 7.50
C TYR A 87 9.82 -3.40 6.52
N LEU A 88 8.84 -2.61 7.00
CA LEU A 88 7.78 -2.05 6.17
C LEU A 88 8.32 -1.20 5.01
N ALA A 89 9.37 -0.41 5.25
CA ALA A 89 10.03 0.38 4.21
C ALA A 89 10.71 -0.49 3.14
N ASP A 90 11.25 -1.65 3.54
CA ASP A 90 11.86 -2.62 2.62
C ASP A 90 10.79 -3.25 1.73
N MET A 91 9.58 -3.50 2.27
CA MET A 91 8.45 -4.01 1.50
C MET A 91 8.08 -3.08 0.35
N ILE A 92 7.90 -1.79 0.65
CA ILE A 92 7.53 -0.77 -0.32
C ILE A 92 8.67 -0.54 -1.32
N GLY A 93 9.92 -0.54 -0.84
CA GLY A 93 11.10 -0.39 -1.67
C GLY A 93 11.27 -1.52 -2.68
N ALA A 94 11.02 -2.78 -2.28
CA ALA A 94 11.10 -3.93 -3.16
C ALA A 94 10.05 -3.86 -4.28
N ALA A 95 8.80 -3.55 -3.95
CA ALA A 95 7.73 -3.38 -4.95
C ALA A 95 8.08 -2.32 -6.00
N ARG A 96 8.55 -1.14 -5.56
CA ARG A 96 8.96 -0.04 -6.46
C ARG A 96 10.11 -0.41 -7.37
N ARG A 97 11.13 -1.11 -6.85
CA ARG A 97 12.29 -1.56 -7.66
C ARG A 97 11.90 -2.57 -8.74
N GLN A 98 10.80 -3.28 -8.54
CA GLN A 98 10.20 -4.19 -9.50
C GLN A 98 9.12 -3.53 -10.37
N GLY A 99 9.07 -2.18 -10.39
CA GLY A 99 8.18 -1.41 -11.25
C GLY A 99 6.70 -1.44 -10.85
N GLN A 100 6.39 -1.89 -9.64
CA GLN A 100 5.01 -1.95 -9.16
C GLN A 100 4.61 -0.67 -8.43
N PHE A 101 3.33 -0.31 -8.59
CA PHE A 101 2.70 0.82 -7.94
C PHE A 101 2.25 0.41 -6.54
N ALA A 102 2.92 0.95 -5.52
CA ALA A 102 2.73 0.55 -4.13
C ALA A 102 2.20 1.72 -3.28
N VAL A 103 1.02 1.53 -2.68
CA VAL A 103 0.32 2.54 -1.86
C VAL A 103 -0.10 1.94 -0.53
N GLU A 104 0.22 2.65 0.55
CA GLU A 104 -0.14 2.27 1.90
C GLU A 104 -1.60 2.63 2.21
N LEU A 105 -2.24 1.81 3.04
CA LEU A 105 -3.55 2.08 3.64
C LEU A 105 -3.49 1.81 5.14
N SER A 106 -4.42 2.39 5.89
CA SER A 106 -4.41 2.27 7.36
C SER A 106 -5.77 2.18 8.06
N THR A 107 -6.86 2.02 7.30
CA THR A 107 -8.21 1.89 7.87
C THR A 107 -8.85 0.58 7.44
N PHE A 108 -9.73 0.05 8.30
CA PHE A 108 -10.46 -1.19 8.01
C PHE A 108 -11.41 -0.99 6.81
N ASP A 109 -12.07 0.17 6.74
CA ASP A 109 -12.87 0.59 5.58
C ASP A 109 -12.07 0.56 4.27
N ALA A 110 -10.87 1.17 4.24
CA ALA A 110 -10.04 1.17 3.04
C ALA A 110 -9.60 -0.25 2.67
N LEU A 111 -9.27 -1.08 3.66
CA LEU A 111 -8.91 -2.47 3.44
C LEU A 111 -10.07 -3.25 2.77
N LEU A 112 -11.29 -3.15 3.30
CA LEU A 112 -12.43 -3.86 2.71
C LEU A 112 -12.83 -3.28 1.35
N ALA A 113 -12.71 -1.96 1.16
CA ALA A 113 -12.96 -1.30 -0.12
C ALA A 113 -11.98 -1.79 -1.21
N GLU A 114 -10.68 -1.91 -0.93
CA GLU A 114 -9.71 -2.48 -1.88
C GLU A 114 -9.99 -3.95 -2.21
N VAL A 115 -10.28 -4.76 -1.19
CA VAL A 115 -10.63 -6.18 -1.39
C VAL A 115 -11.91 -6.31 -2.20
N SER A 116 -12.89 -5.43 -2.00
CA SER A 116 -14.13 -5.38 -2.79
C SER A 116 -13.91 -4.96 -4.24
N ALA A 117 -12.89 -4.13 -4.49
CA ALA A 117 -12.45 -3.74 -5.82
C ALA A 117 -11.60 -4.84 -6.50
N GLY A 118 -11.37 -5.96 -5.81
CA GLY A 118 -10.60 -7.08 -6.33
C GLY A 118 -9.09 -6.96 -6.11
N HIS A 119 -8.63 -6.07 -5.22
CA HIS A 119 -7.21 -5.90 -4.92
C HIS A 119 -6.83 -6.62 -3.61
N PRO A 120 -5.85 -7.55 -3.62
CA PRO A 120 -5.37 -8.16 -2.39
C PRO A 120 -4.55 -7.15 -1.58
N VAL A 121 -4.65 -7.22 -0.25
CA VAL A 121 -4.01 -6.26 0.65
C VAL A 121 -3.00 -6.98 1.53
N ILE A 122 -1.73 -6.58 1.46
CA ILE A 122 -0.72 -7.04 2.43
C ILE A 122 -0.98 -6.32 3.74
N VAL A 123 -0.97 -7.04 4.86
CA VAL A 123 -1.18 -6.49 6.20
C VAL A 123 -0.06 -6.90 7.14
N PHE A 124 0.28 -6.03 8.09
CA PHE A 124 1.26 -6.33 9.13
C PHE A 124 0.58 -6.46 10.50
N GLN A 125 0.60 -7.67 11.05
CA GLN A 125 -0.09 -8.01 12.29
C GLN A 125 0.90 -8.39 13.40
N ASN A 126 0.47 -8.20 14.65
CA ASN A 126 1.04 -8.89 15.79
C ASN A 126 0.04 -9.92 16.33
N LEU A 127 0.26 -11.19 15.98
CA LEU A 127 -0.57 -12.33 16.37
C LEU A 127 -0.34 -12.75 17.84
N GLY A 128 0.75 -12.30 18.44
CA GLY A 128 1.11 -12.56 19.84
C GLY A 128 0.45 -11.59 20.81
N LEU A 129 0.98 -11.51 22.03
CA LEU A 129 0.59 -10.51 23.03
C LEU A 129 1.69 -9.45 23.16
N GLY A 130 1.40 -8.30 23.77
CA GLY A 130 2.39 -7.23 23.92
C GLY A 130 3.70 -7.66 24.61
N VAL A 131 3.61 -8.64 25.52
CA VAL A 131 4.76 -9.21 26.26
C VAL A 131 5.52 -10.29 25.48
N ALA A 132 4.92 -10.85 24.44
CA ALA A 132 5.48 -11.92 23.61
C ALA A 132 4.97 -11.72 22.17
N PRO A 133 5.52 -10.73 21.44
CA PRO A 133 5.03 -10.36 20.12
C PRO A 133 5.34 -11.46 19.10
N VAL A 134 4.40 -11.67 18.17
CA VAL A 134 4.57 -12.53 16.99
C VAL A 134 4.22 -11.69 15.78
N TRP A 135 5.24 -11.05 15.21
CA TRP A 135 5.09 -10.19 14.03
C TRP A 135 4.91 -11.03 12.78
N HIS A 136 3.93 -10.65 11.97
CA HIS A 136 3.50 -11.47 10.84
C HIS A 136 2.97 -10.62 9.70
N TYR A 137 3.38 -10.95 8.48
CA TYR A 137 2.74 -10.45 7.27
C TYR A 137 1.76 -11.49 6.75
N GLY A 138 0.59 -11.02 6.33
CA GLY A 138 -0.40 -11.81 5.60
C GLY A 138 -0.93 -11.05 4.40
N VAL A 139 -1.64 -11.75 3.53
CA VAL A 139 -2.32 -11.15 2.37
C VAL A 139 -3.81 -11.38 2.54
N VAL A 140 -4.58 -10.31 2.76
CA VAL A 140 -6.03 -10.39 2.77
C VAL A 140 -6.53 -10.65 1.35
N THR A 141 -7.33 -11.69 1.21
CA THR A 141 -7.89 -12.15 -0.07
C THR A 141 -9.40 -12.16 -0.08
N GLY A 142 -10.08 -11.80 1.00
CA GLY A 142 -11.53 -11.69 1.01
C GLY A 142 -12.13 -11.38 2.38
N TYR A 143 -13.43 -11.18 2.40
CA TYR A 143 -14.22 -10.99 3.61
C TYR A 143 -15.67 -11.42 3.40
N ASP A 144 -16.39 -11.60 4.51
CA ASP A 144 -17.82 -11.87 4.57
C ASP A 144 -18.43 -11.10 5.77
N LEU A 145 -19.25 -10.09 5.49
CA LEU A 145 -19.89 -9.22 6.49
C LEU A 145 -21.02 -9.92 7.24
N GLN A 146 -21.61 -11.00 6.69
CA GLN A 146 -22.70 -11.71 7.38
C GLN A 146 -22.18 -12.59 8.51
N SER A 147 -20.96 -13.08 8.35
CA SER A 147 -20.29 -13.95 9.32
C SER A 147 -19.18 -13.26 10.12
N ASP A 148 -18.95 -11.96 9.88
CA ASP A 148 -17.86 -11.16 10.44
C ASP A 148 -16.47 -11.81 10.24
N GLN A 149 -16.20 -12.29 9.03
CA GLN A 149 -14.97 -13.03 8.71
C GLN A 149 -14.11 -12.35 7.67
N ILE A 150 -12.80 -12.38 7.89
CA ILE A 150 -11.77 -11.99 6.93
C ILE A 150 -10.94 -13.21 6.54
N PHE A 151 -10.55 -13.30 5.27
CA PHE A 151 -9.78 -14.39 4.69
C PHE A 151 -8.39 -13.91 4.32
N LEU A 152 -7.35 -14.66 4.73
CA LEU A 152 -5.96 -14.31 4.49
C LEU A 152 -5.13 -15.50 4.00
N ASN A 153 -4.21 -15.25 3.08
CA ASN A 153 -3.08 -16.14 2.84
C ASN A 153 -1.98 -15.79 3.86
N SER A 154 -1.59 -16.77 4.69
CA SER A 154 -0.72 -16.53 5.85
C SER A 154 0.25 -17.69 6.07
N GLY A 155 1.51 -17.51 5.65
CA GLY A 155 2.56 -18.49 5.91
C GLY A 155 2.28 -19.84 5.23
N GLU A 156 2.21 -20.90 6.02
CA GLU A 156 1.95 -22.28 5.58
C GLU A 156 0.46 -22.58 5.33
N ARG A 157 -0.46 -21.73 5.80
CA ARG A 157 -1.91 -21.98 5.72
C ARG A 157 -2.54 -21.19 4.57
N ASP A 158 -3.13 -21.93 3.64
CA ASP A 158 -4.09 -21.39 2.69
C ASP A 158 -5.34 -20.93 3.45
N GLN A 159 -5.90 -19.77 3.07
CA GLN A 159 -7.19 -19.27 3.56
C GLN A 159 -7.38 -19.33 5.09
N MET A 160 -6.47 -18.70 5.83
CA MET A 160 -6.72 -18.41 7.24
C MET A 160 -7.99 -17.56 7.36
N VAL A 161 -8.97 -18.09 8.08
CA VAL A 161 -10.21 -17.38 8.40
C VAL A 161 -10.08 -16.79 9.81
N MET A 162 -10.31 -15.49 9.93
CA MET A 162 -10.31 -14.79 11.21
C MET A 162 -11.62 -14.03 11.42
N PRO A 163 -12.17 -14.01 12.64
CA PRO A 163 -13.16 -13.02 13.02
C PRO A 163 -12.63 -11.59 12.86
N PHE A 164 -13.45 -10.65 12.40
CA PHE A 164 -13.07 -9.25 12.21
C PHE A 164 -12.51 -8.60 13.47
N ASP A 165 -13.12 -8.86 14.62
CA ASP A 165 -12.71 -8.31 15.90
C ASP A 165 -11.27 -8.72 16.27
N LEU A 166 -10.91 -9.98 16.02
CA LEU A 166 -9.58 -10.51 16.25
C LEU A 166 -8.58 -9.92 15.25
N PHE A 167 -8.94 -9.87 13.97
CA PHE A 167 -8.12 -9.28 12.93
C PHE A 167 -7.82 -7.81 13.21
N ALA A 168 -8.84 -7.00 13.50
CA ALA A 168 -8.68 -5.58 13.79
C ALA A 168 -7.78 -5.35 15.02
N ARG A 169 -7.93 -6.16 16.07
CA ARG A 169 -7.06 -6.12 17.25
C ARG A 169 -5.60 -6.45 16.94
N THR A 170 -5.32 -7.52 16.19
CA THR A 170 -3.95 -7.92 15.86
C THR A 170 -3.29 -6.98 14.86
N TRP A 171 -4.08 -6.41 13.93
CA TRP A 171 -3.63 -5.43 12.95
C TRP A 171 -3.35 -4.05 13.57
N ARG A 172 -4.19 -3.61 14.52
CA ARG A 172 -3.95 -2.36 15.28
C ARG A 172 -2.61 -2.35 16.03
N ARG A 173 -2.13 -3.50 16.48
CA ARG A 173 -0.80 -3.63 17.10
C ARG A 173 0.36 -3.40 16.12
N GLY A 174 0.11 -3.60 14.82
CA GLY A 174 1.01 -3.23 13.72
C GLY A 174 0.68 -1.85 13.13
N ASN A 175 0.04 -0.97 13.91
CA ASN A 175 -0.41 0.37 13.49
C ASN A 175 -1.37 0.36 12.29
N GLN A 176 -2.13 -0.73 12.13
CA GLN A 176 -3.04 -0.91 10.99
C GLN A 176 -2.32 -0.76 9.65
N TRP A 177 -1.04 -1.12 9.57
CA TRP A 177 -0.29 -0.95 8.34
C TRP A 177 -0.79 -1.95 7.28
N GLY A 178 -1.23 -1.43 6.13
CA GLY A 178 -1.58 -2.20 4.95
C GLY A 178 -0.90 -1.66 3.70
N LEU A 179 -0.73 -2.51 2.70
CA LEU A 179 -0.08 -2.17 1.44
C LEU A 179 -0.81 -2.82 0.27
N VAL A 180 -1.21 -2.00 -0.69
CA VAL A 180 -1.73 -2.42 -2.00
C VAL A 180 -0.60 -2.28 -3.01
N ILE A 181 -0.38 -3.32 -3.81
CA ILE A 181 0.62 -3.34 -4.88
C ILE A 181 -0.10 -3.72 -6.17
N LEU A 182 -0.08 -2.83 -7.15
CA LEU A 182 -0.71 -3.01 -8.46
C LEU A 182 0.30 -2.74 -9.59
N PRO A 183 0.01 -3.20 -10.82
CA PRO A 183 0.70 -2.72 -12.00
C PRO A 183 0.52 -1.20 -12.16
N PRO A 184 1.47 -0.49 -12.79
CA PRO A 184 1.42 0.96 -12.91
C PRO A 184 0.30 1.50 -13.81
N ASP A 185 -0.38 0.63 -14.57
CA ASP A 185 -1.57 0.96 -15.35
C ASP A 185 -2.87 0.90 -14.54
N GLN A 186 -2.78 0.59 -13.24
CA GLN A 186 -3.90 0.52 -12.31
C GLN A 186 -3.66 1.40 -11.08
N LEU A 187 -4.75 1.83 -10.44
CA LEU A 187 -4.72 2.63 -9.21
C LEU A 187 -5.54 1.94 -8.12
N PRO A 188 -5.08 1.94 -6.86
CA PRO A 188 -5.89 1.46 -5.75
C PRO A 188 -7.22 2.21 -5.68
N ALA A 189 -8.30 1.50 -5.37
CA ALA A 189 -9.64 2.07 -5.31
C ALA A 189 -9.72 3.25 -4.31
N THR A 190 -9.01 3.11 -3.19
CA THR A 190 -8.99 4.02 -2.04
C THR A 190 -7.88 5.06 -2.08
N ALA A 191 -6.99 5.01 -3.08
CA ALA A 191 -5.88 5.93 -3.17
C ALA A 191 -6.38 7.39 -3.29
N THR A 192 -5.90 8.25 -2.39
CA THR A 192 -6.00 9.70 -2.57
C THR A 192 -5.05 10.14 -3.69
N GLU A 193 -5.34 11.28 -4.31
CA GLU A 193 -4.47 11.84 -5.34
C GLU A 193 -3.04 12.03 -4.83
N ALA A 194 -2.88 12.57 -3.62
CA ALA A 194 -1.57 12.80 -3.01
C ALA A 194 -0.78 11.49 -2.80
N ALA A 195 -1.45 10.44 -2.32
CA ALA A 195 -0.82 9.12 -2.13
C ALA A 195 -0.41 8.51 -3.48
N ALA A 196 -1.27 8.62 -4.50
CA ALA A 196 -1.00 8.11 -5.83
C ALA A 196 0.15 8.89 -6.52
N LEU A 197 0.17 10.22 -6.45
CA LEU A 197 1.26 11.06 -6.97
C LEU A 197 2.59 10.71 -6.29
N SER A 198 2.57 10.53 -4.96
CA SER A 198 3.76 10.13 -4.20
C SER A 198 4.30 8.76 -4.65
N ALA A 199 3.42 7.80 -4.94
CA ALA A 199 3.81 6.49 -5.46
C ALA A 199 4.39 6.57 -6.88
N ALA A 200 3.79 7.36 -7.78
CA ALA A 200 4.33 7.60 -9.13
C ALA A 200 5.73 8.28 -9.08
N ALA A 201 5.88 9.32 -8.27
CA ALA A 201 7.16 10.00 -8.06
C ALA A 201 8.20 9.08 -7.41
N ALA A 202 7.78 8.13 -6.58
CA ALA A 202 8.69 7.15 -6.01
C ALA A 202 9.24 6.18 -7.05
N LEU A 203 8.45 5.76 -8.05
CA LEU A 203 8.93 4.98 -9.21
C LEU A 203 9.97 5.75 -10.02
N GLU A 204 9.70 7.04 -10.30
CA GLU A 204 10.63 7.93 -11.00
C GLU A 204 11.96 8.07 -10.24
N ARG A 205 11.90 8.26 -8.92
CA ARG A 205 13.08 8.42 -8.06
C ARG A 205 13.98 7.18 -8.02
N VAL A 206 13.40 5.98 -8.13
CA VAL A 206 14.17 4.74 -8.27
C VAL A 206 14.54 4.42 -9.73
N LYS A 207 14.27 5.36 -10.66
CA LYS A 207 14.61 5.32 -12.08
C LYS A 207 13.94 4.20 -12.87
N VAL A 208 12.78 3.71 -12.39
CA VAL A 208 11.96 2.78 -13.16
C VAL A 208 11.03 3.61 -14.04
N TYR A 209 11.62 4.23 -15.07
CA TYR A 209 10.97 5.30 -15.84
C TYR A 209 9.76 4.82 -16.64
N ASP A 210 9.78 3.63 -17.23
CA ASP A 210 8.62 3.09 -17.97
C ASP A 210 7.38 2.93 -17.06
N ALA A 211 7.60 2.41 -15.83
CA ALA A 211 6.53 2.27 -14.84
C ALA A 211 6.07 3.64 -14.33
N ALA A 212 6.98 4.57 -14.09
CA ALA A 212 6.64 5.94 -13.67
C ALA A 212 5.84 6.68 -14.76
N GLU A 213 6.24 6.56 -16.04
CA GLU A 213 5.49 7.11 -17.17
C GLU A 213 4.07 6.56 -17.22
N THR A 214 3.94 5.23 -17.12
CA THR A 214 2.63 4.57 -17.10
C THR A 214 1.80 5.06 -15.91
N ALA A 215 2.37 5.10 -14.71
CA ALA A 215 1.68 5.57 -13.50
C ALA A 215 1.21 7.03 -13.61
N TYR A 216 2.02 7.92 -14.19
CA TYR A 216 1.61 9.30 -14.41
C TYR A 216 0.49 9.42 -15.44
N GLN A 217 0.50 8.60 -16.49
CA GLN A 217 -0.59 8.53 -17.47
C GLN A 217 -1.89 8.02 -16.83
N THR A 218 -1.82 6.94 -16.05
CA THR A 218 -2.96 6.36 -15.32
C THR A 218 -3.57 7.37 -14.35
N GLY A 219 -2.73 8.04 -13.56
CA GLY A 219 -3.17 9.07 -12.63
C GLY A 219 -3.80 10.28 -13.32
N ALA A 220 -3.23 10.74 -14.44
CA ALA A 220 -3.84 11.78 -15.26
C ALA A 220 -5.22 11.41 -15.79
N GLY A 221 -5.49 10.11 -16.00
CA GLY A 221 -6.83 9.62 -16.36
C GLY A 221 -7.85 9.76 -15.23
N ARG A 222 -7.45 9.50 -13.98
CA ARG A 222 -8.32 9.62 -12.79
C ARG A 222 -8.49 11.07 -12.31
N TRP A 223 -7.44 11.88 -12.41
CA TRP A 223 -7.42 13.29 -11.97
C TRP A 223 -7.01 14.22 -13.12
N PRO A 224 -7.86 14.38 -14.17
CA PRO A 224 -7.51 15.10 -15.39
C PRO A 224 -7.27 16.60 -15.19
N GLU A 225 -7.86 17.19 -14.16
CA GLU A 225 -7.73 18.62 -13.85
C GLU A 225 -6.45 18.97 -13.07
N SER A 226 -5.67 17.96 -12.66
CA SER A 226 -4.47 18.17 -11.87
C SER A 226 -3.22 18.25 -12.74
N TRP A 227 -2.60 19.43 -12.72
CA TRP A 227 -1.40 19.72 -13.49
C TRP A 227 -0.19 18.86 -13.07
N LEU A 228 -0.16 18.36 -11.83
CA LEU A 228 0.95 17.59 -11.27
C LEU A 228 1.20 16.30 -12.02
N TRP A 229 0.14 15.63 -12.50
CA TRP A 229 0.27 14.41 -13.30
C TRP A 229 0.93 14.66 -14.65
N GLN A 230 0.53 15.74 -15.33
CA GLN A 230 1.12 16.13 -16.61
C GLN A 230 2.55 16.66 -16.43
N PHE A 231 2.83 17.32 -15.31
CA PHE A 231 4.17 17.78 -14.98
C PHE A 231 5.13 16.61 -14.71
N GLY A 232 4.73 15.64 -13.88
CA GLY A 232 5.47 14.40 -13.66
C GLY A 232 5.70 13.61 -14.94
N LEU A 233 4.66 13.47 -15.77
CA LEU A 233 4.75 12.84 -17.09
C LEU A 233 5.76 13.55 -18.01
N GLY A 234 5.81 14.88 -17.97
CA GLY A 234 6.80 15.67 -18.69
C GLY A 234 8.23 15.40 -18.24
N ASN A 235 8.44 15.36 -16.92
CA ASN A 235 9.75 15.15 -16.32
C ASN A 235 10.30 13.74 -16.61
N VAL A 236 9.48 12.71 -16.46
CA VAL A 236 9.90 11.33 -16.74
C VAL A 236 10.21 11.12 -18.23
N ARG A 237 9.39 11.67 -19.14
CA ARG A 237 9.66 11.59 -20.59
C ARG A 237 10.93 12.32 -20.99
N TYR A 238 11.21 13.46 -20.34
CA TYR A 238 12.48 14.15 -20.52
C TYR A 238 13.66 13.27 -20.09
N ALA A 239 13.57 12.63 -18.91
CA ALA A 239 14.58 11.69 -18.42
C ALA A 239 14.79 10.47 -19.33
N MET A 240 13.74 10.00 -19.99
CA MET A 240 13.77 8.92 -20.99
C MET A 240 14.27 9.36 -22.37
N GLY A 241 14.46 10.66 -22.60
CA GLY A 241 14.90 11.19 -23.89
C GLY A 241 13.77 11.51 -24.89
N ASP A 242 12.51 11.26 -24.54
CA ASP A 242 11.33 11.65 -25.35
C ASP A 242 11.02 13.14 -25.18
N MET A 243 11.84 13.96 -25.83
CA MET A 243 11.70 15.42 -25.78
C MET A 243 10.36 15.91 -26.33
N ARG A 244 9.81 15.24 -27.35
CA ARG A 244 8.52 15.64 -27.95
C ARG A 244 7.36 15.31 -27.01
N GLY A 245 7.37 14.14 -26.39
CA GLY A 245 6.36 13.79 -25.40
C GLY A 245 6.48 14.60 -24.12
N ALA A 246 7.69 14.93 -23.69
CA ALA A 246 7.94 15.83 -22.57
C ALA A 246 7.34 17.22 -22.84
N GLU A 247 7.57 17.79 -24.03
CA GLU A 247 6.99 19.08 -24.42
C GLU A 247 5.46 19.04 -24.40
N ARG A 248 4.85 17.99 -24.98
CA ARG A 248 3.38 17.84 -25.00
C ARG A 248 2.79 17.79 -23.59
N ALA A 249 3.41 17.03 -22.68
CA ALA A 249 2.93 16.89 -21.31
C ALA A 249 3.09 18.20 -20.52
N LEU A 250 4.24 18.88 -20.62
CA LEU A 250 4.46 20.17 -19.95
C LEU A 250 3.55 21.28 -20.50
N LEU A 251 3.24 21.29 -21.80
CA LEU A 251 2.22 22.17 -22.36
C LEU A 251 0.83 21.89 -21.79
N ALA A 252 0.48 20.61 -21.58
CA ALA A 252 -0.78 20.25 -20.93
C ALA A 252 -0.80 20.71 -19.47
N ALA A 253 0.28 20.51 -18.72
CA ALA A 253 0.43 21.02 -17.35
C ALA A 253 0.26 22.55 -17.30
N GLY A 254 0.89 23.28 -18.23
CA GLY A 254 0.80 24.75 -18.29
C GLY A 254 -0.59 25.28 -18.67
N ARG A 255 -1.40 24.49 -19.38
CA ARG A 255 -2.82 24.84 -19.60
C ARG A 255 -3.65 24.72 -18.33
N LEU A 256 -3.35 23.72 -17.50
CA LEU A 256 -4.05 23.47 -16.23
C LEU A 256 -3.59 24.44 -15.13
N ALA A 257 -2.32 24.84 -15.14
CA ALA A 257 -1.74 25.73 -14.12
C ALA A 257 -0.74 26.72 -14.74
N PRO A 258 -1.21 27.78 -15.43
CA PRO A 258 -0.36 28.72 -16.16
C PRO A 258 0.57 29.55 -15.27
N ASP A 259 0.22 29.71 -14.00
CA ASP A 259 0.95 30.56 -13.05
C ASP A 259 2.09 29.83 -12.31
N ILE A 260 2.35 28.55 -12.62
CA ILE A 260 3.39 27.74 -11.97
C ILE A 260 4.73 27.90 -12.72
N PRO A 261 5.74 28.57 -12.13
CA PRO A 261 7.00 28.87 -12.82
C PRO A 261 7.80 27.63 -13.23
N GLU A 262 7.74 26.56 -12.43
CA GLU A 262 8.46 25.31 -12.65
C GLU A 262 8.06 24.63 -13.96
N ILE A 263 6.78 24.75 -14.36
CA ILE A 263 6.29 24.22 -15.64
C ILE A 263 6.99 24.96 -16.80
N GLY A 264 7.03 26.28 -16.73
CA GLY A 264 7.70 27.12 -17.74
C GLY A 264 9.20 26.85 -17.83
N ALA A 265 9.86 26.69 -16.69
CA ALA A 265 11.29 26.37 -16.62
C ALA A 265 11.62 25.00 -17.24
N ASN A 266 10.83 23.97 -16.93
CA ASN A 266 11.01 22.65 -17.51
C ASN A 266 10.71 22.65 -19.01
N LEU A 267 9.66 23.36 -19.45
CA LEU A 267 9.31 23.47 -20.87
C LEU A 267 10.41 24.17 -21.68
N ALA A 268 11.02 25.23 -21.14
CA ALA A 268 12.15 25.91 -21.77
C ALA A 268 13.35 24.97 -21.92
N THR A 269 13.64 24.17 -20.88
CA THR A 269 14.71 23.16 -20.90
C THR A 269 14.48 22.11 -21.99
N VAL A 270 13.26 21.56 -22.09
CA VAL A 270 12.89 20.59 -23.14
C VAL A 270 13.06 21.18 -24.54
N ARG A 271 12.61 22.43 -24.75
CA ARG A 271 12.70 23.11 -26.05
C ARG A 271 14.15 23.39 -26.48
N ALA A 272 15.01 23.77 -25.54
CA ALA A 272 16.44 23.92 -25.82
C ALA A 272 17.07 22.60 -26.28
N ALA A 273 16.71 21.47 -25.64
CA ALA A 273 17.18 20.15 -26.02
C ALA A 273 16.67 19.71 -27.42
N LEU A 274 15.44 20.08 -27.80
CA LEU A 274 14.90 19.84 -29.15
C LEU A 274 15.66 20.63 -30.22
N ALA A 275 15.98 21.89 -29.95
CA ALA A 275 16.71 22.75 -30.88
C ALA A 275 18.15 22.25 -31.12
N GLY A 276 18.84 21.77 -30.08
CA GLY A 276 20.21 21.26 -30.18
C GLY A 276 20.38 19.91 -30.89
N LYS A 277 19.30 19.15 -31.13
CA LYS A 277 19.34 17.89 -31.91
C LYS A 277 19.15 18.11 -33.42
N GLY A 278 18.83 19.34 -33.85
CA GLY A 278 18.61 19.70 -35.25
C GLY A 278 19.82 20.36 -35.93
N SER A 279 20.94 20.54 -35.22
CA SER A 279 22.22 21.08 -35.70
C SER A 279 23.29 20.01 -35.79
#